data_AF-A0AAW1X561-F1
#
_entry.id   AF-A0AAW1X561-F1
#
_cell.length_a   1.000
_cell.length_b   1.000
_cell.length_c   1.000
_cell.angle_alpha   90.00
_cell.angle_beta   90.00
_cell.angle_gamma   90.00
#
_symmetry.space_group_name_H-M   'P 1'
#
loop_
_entity.id
_entity.type
_entity.pdbx_description
1 polymer ?
#
loop_
_entity_poly.entity_id
_entity_poly.type
_entity_poly.pdbx_seq_one_letter_code
_entity_poly.pdbx_strand_id
1 'polypeptide(L)'
;MAIGTALSEPPKIHRFPQSRYIDSVRWLPPISALDRLAVVAVFDSDSGTSSIETLSFTQNPENLTPQSQWDSPSRVSSLTTLSIQPQVPGAAATFAGSIHVLLSMQWSLHRLNRSFSVPEKALHEGSISCVDVMDSGVECVTVGEDGRVNLVSLGESELSCRRIYDSSGLVSFDSVKWASPSEFATGGYGLGLQWWDQRKPGGAVSQFKGDW
;
A
#
# COMPACT_ATOMS: atom_id res chain seq x y z
N MET A 1 -4.17 26.07 25.60
CA MET A 1 -5.06 25.15 26.34
C MET A 1 -5.93 24.45 25.29
N ALA A 2 -5.50 23.27 24.83
CA ALA A 2 -6.23 22.54 23.78
C ALA A 2 -7.32 21.70 24.45
N ILE A 3 -8.58 22.01 24.17
CA ILE A 3 -9.73 21.20 24.58
C ILE A 3 -9.78 20.03 23.62
N GLY A 4 -9.20 18.89 24.05
CA GLY A 4 -9.38 17.63 23.35
C GLY A 4 -10.88 17.31 23.30
N THR A 5 -11.40 17.06 22.11
CA THR A 5 -12.75 16.56 21.89
C THR A 5 -12.88 15.19 22.58
N ALA A 6 -13.35 15.19 23.82
CA ALA A 6 -13.74 13.97 24.50
C ALA A 6 -14.89 13.36 23.71
N LEU A 7 -14.67 12.20 23.11
CA LEU A 7 -15.74 11.39 22.54
C LEU A 7 -16.80 11.17 23.64
N SER A 8 -18.08 11.36 23.29
CA SER A 8 -19.21 11.23 24.24
C SER A 8 -19.32 9.82 24.83
N GLU A 9 -18.72 8.82 24.18
CA GLU A 9 -18.63 7.44 24.63
C GLU A 9 -17.21 6.91 24.39
N PRO A 10 -16.70 6.02 25.26
CA PRO A 10 -15.42 5.36 25.05
C PRO A 10 -15.45 4.50 23.78
N PRO A 11 -14.32 4.36 23.06
CA PRO A 11 -14.25 3.50 21.88
C PRO A 11 -14.54 2.04 22.25
N LYS A 12 -15.36 1.37 21.45
CA LYS A 12 -15.57 -0.08 21.56
C LYS A 12 -14.38 -0.82 20.96
N ILE A 13 -13.79 -1.73 21.74
CA ILE A 13 -12.64 -2.53 21.31
C ILE A 13 -13.12 -3.95 21.03
N HIS A 14 -12.95 -4.41 19.80
CA HIS A 14 -13.22 -5.79 19.38
C HIS A 14 -11.89 -6.52 19.17
N ARG A 15 -11.82 -7.80 19.53
CA ARG A 15 -10.62 -8.65 19.36
C ARG A 15 -11.00 -9.91 18.62
N PHE A 16 -10.32 -10.16 17.50
CA PHE A 16 -10.51 -11.33 16.66
C PHE A 16 -9.22 -12.13 16.61
N PRO A 17 -9.18 -13.35 17.18
CA PRO A 17 -8.02 -14.22 17.06
C PRO A 17 -7.71 -14.53 15.59
N GLN A 18 -6.44 -14.46 15.21
CA GLN A 18 -5.96 -14.82 13.88
C GLN A 18 -4.90 -15.92 14.04
N SER A 19 -5.01 -16.99 13.27
CA SER A 19 -4.00 -18.05 13.22
C SER A 19 -2.81 -17.71 12.33
N ARG A 20 -2.95 -16.68 11.49
CA ARG A 20 -1.96 -16.22 10.51
C ARG A 20 -1.43 -14.84 10.90
N TYR A 21 -0.22 -14.51 10.47
CA TYR A 21 0.34 -13.18 10.62
C TYR A 21 -0.45 -12.18 9.77
N ILE A 22 -0.70 -10.99 10.33
CA ILE A 22 -1.28 -9.86 9.61
C ILE A 22 -0.17 -8.87 9.30
N ASP A 23 0.19 -8.78 8.01
CA ASP A 23 1.28 -7.92 7.55
C ASP A 23 0.81 -6.48 7.30
N SER A 24 -0.44 -6.31 6.89
CA SER A 24 -1.02 -4.99 6.64
C SER A 24 -2.54 -5.02 6.71
N VAL A 25 -3.13 -3.87 7.08
CA VAL A 25 -4.58 -3.65 7.11
C VAL A 25 -4.89 -2.32 6.44
N ARG A 26 -5.87 -2.30 5.55
CA ARG A 26 -6.41 -1.09 4.92
C ARG A 26 -7.92 -1.09 4.99
N TRP A 27 -8.48 -0.02 5.55
CA TRP A 27 -9.93 0.17 5.59
C TRP A 27 -10.41 0.61 4.21
N LEU A 28 -11.46 -0.04 3.72
CA LEU A 28 -12.16 0.40 2.52
C LEU A 28 -13.33 1.29 2.90
N PRO A 29 -13.73 2.23 2.04
CA PRO A 29 -14.92 3.01 2.29
C PRO A 29 -16.16 2.12 2.33
N PRO A 30 -17.15 2.49 3.16
CA PRO A 30 -18.39 1.74 3.24
C PRO A 30 -19.13 1.78 1.89
N ILE A 31 -19.57 0.61 1.42
CA ILE A 31 -20.50 0.50 0.28
C ILE A 31 -21.93 0.80 0.75
N SER A 32 -22.26 0.43 1.99
CA SER A 32 -23.57 0.60 2.61
C SER A 32 -23.44 1.15 4.04
N ALA A 33 -24.55 1.63 4.62
CA ALA A 33 -24.56 2.08 6.01
C ALA A 33 -24.22 0.96 7.01
N LEU A 34 -24.50 -0.29 6.64
CA LEU A 34 -24.42 -1.47 7.51
C LEU A 34 -23.09 -2.20 7.40
N ASP A 35 -22.42 -2.10 6.25
CA ASP A 35 -21.21 -2.85 5.98
C ASP A 35 -19.96 -2.00 6.20
N ARG A 36 -18.93 -2.64 6.74
CA ARG A 36 -17.57 -2.14 6.80
C ARG A 36 -16.67 -3.17 6.17
N LEU A 37 -15.65 -2.69 5.48
CA LEU A 37 -14.74 -3.54 4.72
C LEU A 37 -13.30 -3.19 5.07
N ALA A 38 -12.47 -4.22 5.13
CA ALA A 38 -11.02 -4.08 5.25
C ALA A 38 -10.34 -5.03 4.27
N VAL A 39 -9.23 -4.60 3.69
CA VAL A 39 -8.29 -5.46 2.99
C VAL A 39 -7.15 -5.75 3.94
N VAL A 40 -6.83 -7.03 4.10
CA VAL A 40 -5.75 -7.49 4.95
C VAL A 40 -4.76 -8.31 4.13
N ALA A 41 -3.48 -8.08 4.36
CA ALA A 41 -2.43 -8.96 3.89
C ALA A 41 -2.11 -9.96 4.98
N VAL A 42 -2.14 -11.25 4.64
CA VAL A 42 -1.95 -12.34 5.58
C VAL A 42 -0.82 -13.26 5.14
N PHE A 43 -0.12 -13.82 6.12
CA PHE A 43 0.96 -14.77 5.92
C PHE A 43 0.83 -15.94 6.89
N ASP A 44 0.77 -17.15 6.32
CA ASP A 44 0.79 -18.39 7.07
C ASP A 44 2.23 -18.91 7.15
N SER A 45 2.80 -18.89 8.35
CA SER A 45 4.17 -19.37 8.57
C SER A 45 4.32 -20.88 8.45
N ASP A 46 3.24 -21.64 8.67
CA ASP A 46 3.29 -23.10 8.66
C ASP A 46 3.33 -23.61 7.21
N SER A 47 2.56 -22.98 6.32
CA SER A 47 2.54 -23.31 4.89
C SER A 47 3.48 -22.44 4.03
N GLY A 48 3.96 -21.32 4.56
CA GLY A 48 4.74 -20.33 3.80
C GLY A 48 3.93 -19.56 2.76
N THR A 49 2.60 -19.62 2.83
CA THR A 49 1.71 -18.98 1.84
C THR A 49 1.33 -17.57 2.27
N SER A 50 1.10 -16.70 1.29
CA SER A 50 0.64 -15.34 1.53
C SER A 50 -0.55 -15.01 0.64
N SER A 51 -1.50 -14.25 1.16
CA SER A 51 -2.65 -13.81 0.41
C SER A 51 -3.13 -12.44 0.87
N ILE A 52 -3.96 -11.83 0.05
CA ILE A 52 -4.69 -10.60 0.35
C ILE A 52 -6.16 -10.96 0.45
N GLU A 53 -6.78 -10.65 1.58
CA GLU A 53 -8.17 -10.98 1.86
C GLU A 53 -8.99 -9.72 2.06
N THR A 54 -10.18 -9.69 1.47
CA THR A 54 -11.18 -8.66 1.81
C THR A 54 -12.10 -9.24 2.86
N LEU A 55 -12.21 -8.56 3.99
CA LEU A 55 -13.06 -8.93 5.12
C LEU A 55 -14.20 -7.93 5.26
N SER A 56 -15.41 -8.41 5.52
CA SER A 56 -16.56 -7.59 5.88
C SER A 56 -16.96 -7.78 7.34
N PHE A 57 -17.45 -6.72 7.96
CA PHE A 57 -17.94 -6.73 9.32
C PHE A 57 -18.98 -5.62 9.54
N THR A 58 -19.81 -5.76 10.57
CA THR A 58 -20.86 -4.79 10.93
C THR A 58 -20.37 -3.80 11.99
N GLN A 59 -21.22 -2.87 12.42
CA GLN A 59 -20.86 -1.89 13.48
C GLN A 59 -20.60 -2.52 14.86
N ASN A 60 -21.23 -3.66 15.18
CA ASN A 60 -20.98 -4.44 16.38
C ASN A 60 -20.59 -5.86 15.94
N PRO A 61 -19.34 -6.05 15.47
CA PRO A 61 -18.97 -7.30 14.85
C PRO A 61 -18.75 -8.41 15.87
N GLU A 62 -19.42 -9.54 15.67
CA GLU A 62 -19.15 -10.79 16.39
C GLU A 62 -18.02 -11.59 15.73
N ASN A 63 -17.92 -11.51 14.39
CA ASN A 63 -16.93 -12.19 13.56
C ASN A 63 -16.53 -11.32 12.36
N LEU A 64 -15.39 -11.69 11.73
CA LEU A 64 -14.96 -11.15 10.45
C LEU A 64 -15.34 -12.15 9.36
N THR A 65 -16.07 -11.70 8.33
CA THR A 65 -16.51 -12.56 7.24
C THR A 65 -15.63 -12.34 6.01
N PRO A 66 -14.88 -13.36 5.55
CA PRO A 66 -14.13 -13.26 4.30
C PRO A 66 -15.06 -13.08 3.09
N GLN A 67 -14.70 -12.17 2.20
CA GLN A 67 -15.45 -11.85 0.97
C GLN A 67 -14.71 -12.30 -0.28
N SER A 68 -13.40 -12.07 -0.31
CA SER A 68 -12.55 -12.45 -1.43
C SER A 68 -11.13 -12.70 -0.94
N GLN A 69 -10.38 -13.48 -1.72
CA GLN A 69 -8.99 -13.80 -1.48
C GLN A 69 -8.23 -13.74 -2.80
N TRP A 70 -6.99 -13.25 -2.73
CA TRP A 70 -6.02 -13.29 -3.80
C TRP A 70 -4.71 -13.85 -3.27
N ASP A 71 -4.22 -14.92 -3.89
CA ASP A 71 -2.97 -15.54 -3.47
C ASP A 71 -1.78 -14.75 -4.02
N SER A 72 -0.90 -14.34 -3.11
CA SER A 72 0.28 -13.57 -3.43
C SER A 72 1.46 -14.51 -3.71
N PRO A 73 2.28 -14.25 -4.75
CA PRO A 73 3.43 -15.10 -5.08
C PRO A 73 4.54 -15.05 -4.01
N SER A 74 4.53 -14.03 -3.16
CA SER A 74 5.45 -13.85 -2.03
C SER A 74 4.72 -13.14 -0.90
N ARG A 75 5.26 -13.22 0.32
CA ARG A 75 4.80 -12.41 1.46
C ARG A 75 4.68 -10.94 1.07
N VAL A 76 3.55 -10.33 1.40
CA VAL A 76 3.25 -8.91 1.13
C VAL A 76 4.06 -8.05 2.10
N SER A 77 4.86 -7.13 1.55
CA SER A 77 5.69 -6.19 2.31
C SER A 77 5.00 -4.84 2.51
N SER A 78 4.19 -4.41 1.53
CA SER A 78 3.39 -3.20 1.64
C SER A 78 2.09 -3.34 0.88
N LEU A 79 1.01 -2.80 1.44
CA LEU A 79 -0.32 -2.78 0.86
C LEU A 79 -0.85 -1.35 0.93
N THR A 80 -1.45 -0.86 -0.14
CA THR A 80 -2.16 0.41 -0.14
C THR A 80 -3.43 0.27 -0.97
N THR A 81 -4.44 1.07 -0.62
CA THR A 81 -5.74 1.08 -1.29
C THR A 81 -6.19 2.52 -1.42
N LEU A 82 -6.76 2.84 -2.56
CA LEU A 82 -7.38 4.12 -2.81
C LEU A 82 -8.81 3.88 -3.26
N SER A 83 -9.72 4.76 -2.86
CA SER A 83 -11.11 4.68 -3.26
C SER A 83 -11.45 5.83 -4.18
N ILE A 84 -11.58 5.51 -5.47
CA ILE A 84 -12.01 6.46 -6.50
C ILE A 84 -13.25 5.89 -7.15
N GLN A 85 -14.42 6.45 -6.88
CA GLN A 85 -15.65 5.97 -7.51
C GLN A 85 -15.51 5.89 -9.05
N PRO A 86 -15.85 4.75 -9.68
CA PRO A 86 -16.49 3.54 -9.14
C PRO A 86 -15.53 2.38 -8.78
N GLN A 87 -14.21 2.60 -8.77
CA GLN A 87 -13.16 1.60 -8.56
C GLN A 87 -12.43 1.76 -7.22
N VAL A 88 -11.88 0.65 -6.74
CA VAL A 88 -11.00 0.63 -5.57
C VAL A 88 -9.67 0.04 -6.02
N PRO A 89 -8.77 0.85 -6.61
CA PRO A 89 -7.43 0.40 -6.91
C PRO A 89 -6.67 0.09 -5.61
N GLY A 90 -6.10 -1.11 -5.55
CA GLY A 90 -5.13 -1.51 -4.54
C GLY A 90 -3.79 -1.81 -5.20
N ALA A 91 -2.70 -1.49 -4.50
CA ALA A 91 -1.37 -1.93 -4.90
C ALA A 91 -0.74 -2.71 -3.74
N ALA A 92 -0.18 -3.86 -4.08
CA ALA A 92 0.53 -4.74 -3.16
C ALA A 92 1.96 -4.94 -3.66
N ALA A 93 2.91 -4.69 -2.77
CA ALA A 93 4.32 -4.96 -2.94
C ALA A 93 4.69 -6.21 -2.14
N THR A 94 5.70 -6.94 -2.61
CA THR A 94 6.14 -8.19 -1.98
C THR A 94 7.61 -8.16 -1.56
N PHE A 95 7.96 -9.03 -0.61
CA PHE A 95 9.34 -9.25 -0.17
C PHE A 95 10.27 -9.76 -1.29
N ALA A 96 9.73 -10.43 -2.30
CA ALA A 96 10.49 -10.85 -3.48
C ALA A 96 10.73 -9.71 -4.49
N GLY A 97 10.14 -8.54 -4.28
CA GLY A 97 10.36 -7.36 -5.13
C GLY A 97 9.40 -7.23 -6.31
N SER A 98 8.27 -7.93 -6.30
CA SER A 98 7.18 -7.75 -7.27
C SER A 98 6.09 -6.82 -6.75
N ILE A 99 5.43 -6.10 -7.66
CA ILE A 99 4.24 -5.28 -7.39
C ILE A 99 3.04 -5.83 -8.15
N HIS A 100 1.88 -5.80 -7.52
CA HIS A 100 0.60 -6.22 -8.07
C HIS A 100 -0.42 -5.11 -7.87
N VAL A 101 -1.02 -4.65 -8.97
CA VAL A 101 -2.12 -3.68 -8.96
C VAL A 101 -3.42 -4.45 -9.12
N LEU A 102 -4.26 -4.39 -8.08
CA LEU A 102 -5.54 -5.09 -7.99
C LEU A 102 -6.66 -4.08 -8.17
N LEU A 103 -7.47 -4.26 -9.22
CA LEU A 103 -8.62 -3.40 -9.50
C LEU A 103 -9.92 -4.13 -9.16
N SER A 104 -10.65 -3.57 -8.20
CA SER A 104 -11.99 -4.02 -7.83
C SER A 104 -13.01 -2.91 -8.10
N MET A 105 -14.24 -3.28 -8.44
CA MET A 105 -15.33 -2.30 -8.55
C MET A 105 -15.97 -2.16 -7.18
N GLN A 106 -16.38 -0.95 -6.81
CA GLN A 106 -16.90 -0.66 -5.47
C GLN A 106 -18.15 -1.48 -5.13
N TRP A 107 -18.98 -1.83 -6.11
CA TRP A 107 -20.17 -2.67 -5.92
C TRP A 107 -19.89 -4.18 -5.98
N SER A 108 -18.68 -4.58 -6.38
CA SER A 108 -18.25 -5.99 -6.44
C SER A 108 -16.87 -6.20 -5.83
N LEU A 109 -16.62 -5.64 -4.65
CA LEU A 109 -15.35 -5.83 -3.91
C LEU A 109 -15.05 -7.30 -3.54
N HIS A 110 -16.05 -8.17 -3.64
CA HIS A 110 -15.89 -9.62 -3.54
C HIS A 110 -15.29 -10.28 -4.80
N ARG A 111 -15.06 -9.54 -5.89
CA ARG A 111 -14.41 -10.02 -7.12
C ARG A 111 -13.28 -9.08 -7.55
N LEU A 112 -12.09 -9.65 -7.70
CA LEU A 112 -11.02 -9.01 -8.44
C LEU A 112 -11.41 -8.96 -9.92
N ASN A 113 -11.49 -7.76 -10.48
CA ASN A 113 -11.91 -7.58 -11.87
C ASN A 113 -10.71 -7.58 -12.81
N ARG A 114 -9.58 -7.00 -12.39
CA ARG A 114 -8.31 -7.04 -13.13
C ARG A 114 -7.13 -7.02 -12.16
N SER A 115 -6.06 -7.72 -12.54
CA SER A 115 -4.77 -7.65 -11.86
C SER A 115 -3.68 -7.39 -12.88
N PHE A 116 -2.78 -6.46 -12.58
CA PHE A 116 -1.57 -6.23 -13.34
C PHE A 116 -0.37 -6.46 -12.42
N SER A 117 0.75 -6.90 -12.97
CA SER A 117 1.94 -7.14 -12.15
C SER A 117 3.21 -6.66 -12.85
N VAL A 118 4.17 -6.22 -12.05
CA VAL A 118 5.56 -6.09 -12.48
C VAL A 118 6.36 -7.16 -11.73
N PRO A 119 7.12 -8.01 -12.46
CA PRO A 119 7.83 -9.12 -11.85
C PRO A 119 8.99 -8.64 -10.97
N GLU A 120 9.53 -9.57 -10.19
CA GLU A 120 10.73 -9.40 -9.37
C GLU A 120 11.91 -8.87 -10.21
N LYS A 121 12.82 -8.15 -9.56
CA LYS A 121 14.05 -7.58 -10.17
C LYS A 121 13.85 -6.54 -11.27
N ALA A 122 12.61 -6.24 -11.66
CA ALA A 122 12.33 -5.19 -12.64
C ALA A 122 12.43 -3.79 -12.01
N LEU A 123 12.02 -3.63 -10.75
CA LEU A 123 12.00 -2.35 -10.05
C LEU A 123 13.14 -2.24 -9.02
N HIS A 124 13.27 -3.26 -8.18
CA HIS A 124 14.19 -3.31 -7.04
C HIS A 124 15.02 -4.61 -7.08
N GLU A 125 16.26 -4.58 -6.57
CA GLU A 125 17.11 -5.79 -6.46
C GLU A 125 16.63 -6.76 -5.36
N GLY A 126 15.78 -6.28 -4.44
CA GLY A 126 15.23 -7.05 -3.34
C GLY A 126 13.80 -6.63 -3.00
N SER A 127 13.45 -6.69 -1.71
CA SER A 127 12.12 -6.33 -1.21
C SER A 127 11.74 -4.90 -1.58
N ILE A 128 10.49 -4.72 -1.99
CA ILE A 128 9.88 -3.39 -2.04
C ILE A 128 9.41 -3.05 -0.63
N SER A 129 10.02 -2.07 0.01
CA SER A 129 9.70 -1.68 1.39
C SER A 129 8.35 -0.98 1.50
N CYS A 130 8.02 -0.11 0.54
CA CYS A 130 6.76 0.63 0.57
C CYS A 130 6.25 0.92 -0.84
N VAL A 131 4.92 0.93 -0.97
CA VAL A 131 4.20 1.38 -2.17
C VAL A 131 3.10 2.35 -1.77
N ASP A 132 2.94 3.41 -2.55
CA ASP A 132 1.83 4.35 -2.42
C ASP A 132 1.19 4.66 -3.77
N VAL A 133 -0.13 4.82 -3.80
CA VAL A 133 -0.92 5.06 -5.02
C VAL A 133 -1.33 6.53 -5.03
N MET A 134 -1.11 7.20 -6.16
CA MET A 134 -1.50 8.60 -6.35
C MET A 134 -3.03 8.74 -6.37
N ASP A 135 -3.57 9.86 -5.90
CA ASP A 135 -5.02 10.09 -5.77
C ASP A 135 -5.84 9.92 -7.06
N SER A 136 -5.23 9.97 -8.24
CA SER A 136 -5.89 9.67 -9.51
C SER A 136 -6.03 8.16 -9.79
N GLY A 137 -5.33 7.31 -9.03
CA GLY A 137 -5.34 5.85 -9.14
C GLY A 137 -4.54 5.30 -10.32
N VAL A 138 -3.87 6.17 -11.10
CA VAL A 138 -3.19 5.78 -12.35
C VAL A 138 -1.68 5.61 -12.18
N GLU A 139 -1.11 5.96 -11.03
CA GLU A 139 0.33 5.85 -10.79
C GLU A 139 0.60 5.41 -9.36
N CYS A 140 1.60 4.56 -9.21
CA CYS A 140 2.14 4.13 -7.92
C CYS A 140 3.59 4.59 -7.83
N VAL A 141 4.03 4.92 -6.62
CA VAL A 141 5.44 5.08 -6.30
C VAL A 141 5.87 3.93 -5.39
N THR A 142 7.06 3.40 -5.65
CA THR A 142 7.66 2.29 -4.91
C THR A 142 9.07 2.67 -4.47
N VAL A 143 9.42 2.20 -3.28
CA VAL A 143 10.75 2.39 -2.68
C VAL A 143 11.24 1.12 -2.02
N GLY A 144 12.56 0.97 -1.91
CA GLY A 144 13.18 -0.22 -1.33
C GLY A 144 14.48 0.08 -0.60
N GLU A 145 14.95 -0.94 0.11
CA GLU A 145 16.22 -0.89 0.83
C GLU A 145 17.44 -0.78 -0.08
N ASP A 146 17.29 -1.12 -1.37
CA ASP A 146 18.30 -0.89 -2.41
C ASP A 146 18.48 0.59 -2.78
N GLY A 147 17.72 1.48 -2.15
CA GLY A 147 17.81 2.91 -2.32
C GLY A 147 17.33 3.40 -3.68
N ARG A 148 16.45 2.61 -4.32
CA ARG A 148 15.78 2.99 -5.56
C ARG A 148 14.41 3.58 -5.27
N VAL A 149 13.99 4.48 -6.16
CA VAL A 149 12.64 5.03 -6.22
C VAL A 149 12.12 4.80 -7.63
N ASN A 150 10.99 4.11 -7.78
CA ASN A 150 10.38 3.82 -9.07
C ASN A 150 8.92 4.26 -9.11
N LEU A 151 8.48 4.76 -10.26
CA LEU A 151 7.07 4.95 -10.60
C LEU A 151 6.57 3.80 -11.45
N VAL A 152 5.33 3.40 -11.19
CA VAL A 152 4.60 2.37 -11.93
C VAL A 152 3.27 2.98 -12.36
N SER A 153 3.11 3.27 -13.64
CA SER A 153 1.90 3.87 -14.18
C SER A 153 0.99 2.79 -14.78
N LEU A 154 -0.30 2.87 -14.47
CA LEU A 154 -1.34 2.00 -15.00
C LEU A 154 -1.78 2.53 -16.37
N GLY A 155 -1.32 1.88 -17.45
CA GLY A 155 -1.82 2.11 -18.80
C GLY A 155 -3.13 1.38 -19.08
N GLU A 156 -3.63 1.50 -20.32
CA GLU A 156 -4.88 0.83 -20.73
C GLU A 156 -4.75 -0.71 -20.76
N SER A 157 -3.57 -1.23 -21.11
CA SER A 157 -3.31 -2.66 -21.27
C SER A 157 -2.12 -3.18 -20.47
N GLU A 158 -1.16 -2.33 -20.13
CA GLU A 158 0.09 -2.74 -19.48
C GLU A 158 0.56 -1.70 -18.45
N LEU A 159 1.41 -2.13 -17.52
CA LEU A 159 2.09 -1.24 -16.58
C LEU A 159 3.35 -0.69 -17.24
N SER A 160 3.54 0.62 -17.16
CA SER A 160 4.81 1.26 -17.52
C SER A 160 5.61 1.55 -16.25
N CYS A 161 6.92 1.36 -16.32
CA CYS A 161 7.81 1.52 -15.17
C CYS A 161 8.89 2.56 -15.48
N ARG A 162 9.16 3.46 -14.53
CA ARG A 162 10.20 4.47 -14.65
C ARG A 162 10.97 4.61 -13.34
N ARG A 163 12.29 4.42 -13.38
CA ARG A 163 13.15 4.74 -12.25
C ARG A 163 13.35 6.24 -12.13
N ILE A 164 13.12 6.78 -10.94
CA ILE A 164 13.27 8.21 -10.62
C ILE A 164 14.63 8.48 -9.97
N TYR A 165 15.08 7.54 -9.15
CA TYR A 165 16.31 7.68 -8.40
C TYR A 165 16.93 6.33 -8.12
N ASP A 166 18.26 6.30 -8.08
CA ASP A 166 19.06 5.14 -7.73
C ASP A 166 20.27 5.62 -6.91
N SER A 167 20.28 5.35 -5.62
CA SER A 167 21.44 5.65 -4.79
C SER A 167 22.57 4.63 -4.93
N SER A 168 22.37 3.56 -5.72
CA SER A 168 23.27 2.40 -5.79
C SER A 168 23.47 1.73 -4.42
N GLY A 169 22.41 1.64 -3.62
CA GLY A 169 22.43 1.03 -2.29
C GLY A 169 23.11 1.86 -1.20
N LEU A 170 23.42 3.14 -1.45
CA LEU A 170 24.03 4.02 -0.44
C LEU A 170 23.05 4.44 0.66
N VAL A 171 21.76 4.38 0.39
CA VAL A 171 20.68 4.75 1.32
C VAL A 171 19.57 3.72 1.20
N SER A 172 18.76 3.59 2.26
CA SER A 172 17.55 2.76 2.21
C SER A 172 16.32 3.64 2.30
N PHE A 173 15.24 3.21 1.65
CA PHE A 173 13.94 3.83 1.77
C PHE A 173 12.94 2.82 2.32
N ASP A 174 12.28 3.18 3.40
CA ASP A 174 11.33 2.32 4.11
C ASP A 174 9.88 2.78 3.94
N SER A 175 9.70 4.05 3.54
CA SER A 175 8.38 4.66 3.42
C SER A 175 8.33 5.63 2.25
N VAL A 176 7.15 5.70 1.62
CA VAL A 176 6.85 6.69 0.61
C VAL A 176 5.38 7.10 0.70
N LYS A 177 5.11 8.38 0.48
CA LYS A 177 3.75 8.93 0.40
C LYS A 177 3.62 10.01 -0.65
N TRP A 178 2.60 9.91 -1.49
CA TRP A 178 2.20 11.01 -2.35
C TRP A 178 1.73 12.20 -1.53
N ALA A 179 2.07 13.40 -1.99
CA ALA A 179 1.63 14.66 -1.42
C ALA A 179 0.80 15.48 -2.42
N SER A 180 1.06 15.32 -3.71
CA SER A 180 0.31 15.91 -4.81
C SER A 180 0.51 15.09 -6.09
N PRO A 181 -0.20 15.37 -7.19
CA PRO A 181 0.01 14.67 -8.46
C PRO A 181 1.44 14.77 -9.04
N SER A 182 2.27 15.66 -8.50
CA SER A 182 3.66 15.84 -8.93
C SER A 182 4.68 15.67 -7.82
N GLU A 183 4.25 15.48 -6.57
CA GLU A 183 5.15 15.49 -5.41
C GLU A 183 4.88 14.34 -4.46
N PHE A 184 5.95 13.80 -3.90
CA PHE A 184 5.88 12.77 -2.88
C PHE A 184 7.01 12.95 -1.89
N ALA A 185 6.89 12.31 -0.73
CA ALA A 185 7.94 12.25 0.27
C ALA A 185 8.40 10.81 0.45
N THR A 186 9.71 10.62 0.64
CA THR A 186 10.28 9.33 1.06
C THR A 186 10.94 9.48 2.42
N GLY A 187 10.99 8.38 3.18
CA GLY A 187 11.72 8.31 4.44
C GLY A 187 12.42 6.97 4.58
N GLY A 188 13.60 6.97 5.20
CA GLY A 188 14.38 5.76 5.46
C GLY A 188 15.75 6.07 6.06
N TYR A 189 16.63 5.07 6.11
CA TYR A 189 17.95 5.21 6.71
C TYR A 189 18.94 5.92 5.79
N GLY A 190 19.74 6.82 6.38
CA GLY A 190 20.83 7.54 5.71
C GLY A 190 20.51 8.97 5.32
N LEU A 191 19.26 9.29 4.94
CA LEU A 191 18.88 10.63 4.45
C LEU A 191 17.64 11.25 5.11
N GLY A 192 17.05 10.63 6.14
CA GLY A 192 15.89 11.21 6.84
C GLY A 192 14.67 11.30 5.92
N LEU A 193 13.95 12.43 5.98
CA LEU A 193 12.79 12.68 5.11
C LEU A 193 13.22 13.46 3.86
N GLN A 194 12.85 12.97 2.69
CA GLN A 194 13.15 13.62 1.42
C GLN A 194 11.86 14.01 0.70
N TRP A 195 11.83 15.21 0.15
CA TRP A 195 10.73 15.70 -0.70
C TRP A 195 11.14 15.65 -2.16
N TRP A 196 10.23 15.18 -3.01
CA TRP A 196 10.47 14.95 -4.42
C TRP A 196 9.43 15.71 -5.23
N ASP A 197 9.87 16.31 -6.33
CA ASP A 197 9.00 16.99 -7.29
C ASP A 197 9.34 16.48 -8.69
N GLN A 198 8.40 15.78 -9.32
CA GLN A 198 8.54 15.21 -10.65
C GLN A 198 8.84 16.28 -11.72
N ARG A 199 8.49 17.54 -11.48
CA ARG A 199 8.78 18.67 -12.37
C ARG A 199 10.25 19.10 -12.31
N LYS A 200 10.99 18.65 -11.29
CA LYS A 200 12.41 18.94 -11.07
C LYS A 200 13.21 17.64 -11.04
N PRO A 201 13.65 17.13 -12.22
CA PRO A 201 14.41 15.90 -12.28
C PRO A 201 15.79 16.05 -11.62
N GLY A 202 16.38 14.93 -11.23
CA GLY A 202 17.76 14.87 -10.72
C GLY A 202 17.91 14.58 -9.23
N GLY A 203 16.80 14.45 -8.48
CA GLY A 203 16.83 13.99 -7.09
C GLY A 203 15.75 14.64 -6.23
N ALA A 204 15.88 14.45 -4.92
CA ALA A 204 15.03 15.13 -3.94
C ALA A 204 15.26 16.66 -4.00
N VAL A 205 14.17 17.43 -3.99
CA VAL A 205 14.21 18.90 -4.02
C VAL A 205 14.37 19.52 -2.64
N SER A 206 14.12 18.75 -1.60
CA SER A 206 14.39 19.13 -0.21
C SER A 206 14.70 17.88 0.60
N GLN A 207 15.52 18.05 1.64
CA GLN A 207 15.86 17.00 2.59
C GLN A 207 15.75 17.57 4.00
N PHE A 208 14.93 16.95 4.82
CA PHE A 208 14.88 17.20 6.24
C PHE A 208 15.70 16.14 6.97
N LYS A 209 16.89 16.54 7.40
CA LYS A 209 17.70 15.78 8.34
C LYS A 209 17.17 16.11 9.74
N GLY A 210 16.44 15.18 10.34
CA GLY A 210 16.09 15.34 11.75
C GLY A 210 17.35 15.22 12.60
N ASP A 211 17.52 16.12 13.56
CA ASP A 211 18.44 15.93 14.68
C ASP A 211 17.68 15.10 15.73
N TRP A 212 17.69 13.77 15.59
CA TRP A 212 17.04 12.83 16.53
C TRP A 212 18.05 12.16 17.46
#